data_AF-A0A075T658-F1
#
_entry.id   AF-A0A075T658-F1
#
_cell.length_a   1.000
_cell.length_b   1.000
_cell.length_c   1.000
_cell.angle_alpha   90.00
_cell.angle_beta   90.00
_cell.angle_gamma   90.00
#
_symmetry.space_group_name_H-M   'P 1'
#
loop_
_entity.id
_entity.type
_entity.pdbx_description
1 polymer ?
#
loop_
_entity_poly.entity_id
_entity_poly.type
_entity_poly.pdbx_seq_one_letter_code
_entity_poly.pdbx_strand_id
1 'polypeptide(L)'
;NYKTPFRYPLAYIVVMIAFFYISHFVMITDLKMQTHLLHLLCQFTVLVDCFQNLLRDCRIGFEDVAENNLVYEKRFADKYTKRLGDLVEQHKLILSNTMNLRDTLSSPMLGQLAASGILICFIGYQATTTIAESPFQGLMSAFFLGYNLFGFYIICRWGEEITNQSEKIGEAIYCSGWECGLAKLPGVRSTIMYVIARANKPLVLTAGGMYNLSLTSYTSLVKTSYSALTVLLQFRHE
;
A
#
# COMPACT_ATOMS: atom_id res chain seq x y z
N ASN A 1 -24.94 -35.30 28.23
CA ASN A 1 -24.68 -36.66 27.71
C ASN A 1 -23.28 -36.76 27.11
N TYR A 2 -22.27 -37.00 27.95
CA TYR A 2 -20.84 -37.13 27.59
C TYR A 2 -20.42 -38.59 27.30
N LYS A 3 -21.39 -39.49 27.07
CA LYS A 3 -21.19 -40.96 27.07
C LYS A 3 -20.99 -41.62 25.69
N THR A 4 -20.96 -40.87 24.59
CA THR A 4 -20.77 -41.44 23.24
C THR A 4 -19.37 -41.12 22.68
N PRO A 5 -18.37 -42.03 22.84
CA PRO A 5 -16.98 -41.80 22.42
C PRO A 5 -16.81 -41.60 20.90
N PHE A 6 -17.79 -42.00 20.08
CA PHE A 6 -17.74 -41.87 18.62
C PHE A 6 -17.97 -40.43 18.09
N ARG A 7 -18.65 -39.57 18.86
CA ARG A 7 -18.95 -38.19 18.41
C ARG A 7 -17.78 -37.22 18.59
N TYR A 8 -16.86 -37.51 19.50
CA TYR A 8 -15.65 -36.71 19.74
C TYR A 8 -14.71 -36.65 18.52
N PRO A 9 -14.25 -37.78 17.95
CA PRO A 9 -13.35 -37.73 16.80
C PRO A 9 -14.00 -37.04 15.60
N LEU A 10 -15.31 -37.22 15.40
CA LEU A 10 -16.06 -36.53 14.35
C LEU A 10 -16.07 -35.00 14.56
N ALA A 11 -16.30 -34.54 15.79
CA ALA A 11 -16.22 -33.11 16.12
C ALA A 11 -14.81 -32.53 15.92
N TYR A 12 -13.76 -33.27 16.32
CA TYR A 12 -12.37 -32.86 16.08
C TYR A 12 -12.05 -32.76 14.59
N ILE A 13 -12.48 -33.73 13.78
CA ILE A 13 -12.28 -33.71 12.32
C ILE A 13 -13.00 -32.50 11.71
N VAL A 14 -14.23 -32.22 12.12
CA VAL A 14 -15.00 -31.05 11.64
C VAL A 14 -14.28 -29.74 12.00
N VAL A 15 -13.81 -29.59 13.24
CA VAL A 15 -13.08 -28.40 13.68
C VAL A 15 -11.76 -28.24 12.92
N MET A 16 -11.03 -29.33 12.69
CA MET A 16 -9.78 -29.29 11.91
C MET A 16 -10.04 -28.85 10.48
N ILE A 17 -11.05 -29.43 9.82
CA ILE A 17 -11.43 -29.03 8.45
C ILE A 17 -11.84 -27.55 8.42
N ALA A 18 -12.64 -27.10 9.38
CA ALA A 18 -13.04 -25.70 9.48
C ALA A 18 -11.84 -24.76 9.68
N PHE A 19 -10.90 -25.14 10.55
CA PHE A 19 -9.69 -24.36 10.81
C PHE A 19 -8.80 -24.25 9.57
N PHE A 20 -8.58 -25.36 8.86
CA PHE A 20 -7.84 -25.36 7.60
C PHE A 20 -8.51 -24.47 6.55
N TYR A 21 -9.84 -24.55 6.43
CA TYR A 21 -10.59 -23.73 5.48
C TYR A 21 -10.49 -22.24 5.80
N ILE A 22 -10.70 -21.85 7.06
CA ILE A 22 -10.61 -20.45 7.51
C ILE A 22 -9.17 -19.93 7.30
N SER A 23 -8.16 -20.69 7.71
CA SER A 23 -6.76 -20.30 7.54
C SER A 23 -6.40 -20.12 6.06
N HIS A 24 -6.87 -21.03 5.20
CA HIS A 24 -6.63 -20.94 3.76
C HIS A 24 -7.30 -19.71 3.15
N PHE A 25 -8.55 -19.43 3.55
CA PHE A 25 -9.28 -18.26 3.12
C PHE A 25 -8.55 -16.96 3.52
N VAL A 26 -8.14 -16.84 4.79
CA VAL A 26 -7.41 -15.66 5.29
C VAL A 26 -6.12 -15.46 4.52
N MET A 27 -5.32 -16.51 4.33
CA MET A 27 -4.07 -16.45 3.59
C MET A 27 -4.29 -16.01 2.13
N ILE A 28 -5.32 -16.54 1.46
CA ILE A 28 -5.65 -16.11 0.09
C ILE A 28 -6.05 -14.64 0.06
N THR A 29 -6.87 -14.17 1.00
CA THR A 29 -7.30 -12.77 1.03
C THR A 29 -6.14 -11.81 1.26
N ASP A 30 -5.21 -12.15 2.15
CA ASP A 30 -4.00 -11.37 2.42
C ASP A 30 -3.08 -11.33 1.18
N LEU A 31 -2.81 -12.49 0.57
CA LEU A 31 -2.00 -12.58 -0.65
C LEU A 31 -2.61 -11.77 -1.80
N LYS A 32 -3.94 -11.83 -1.97
CA LYS A 32 -4.64 -11.03 -2.98
C LYS A 32 -4.52 -9.53 -2.69
N MET A 33 -4.73 -9.11 -1.44
CA MET A 33 -4.59 -7.71 -1.04
C MET A 33 -3.18 -7.19 -1.34
N GLN A 34 -2.15 -7.94 -0.94
CA GLN A 34 -0.75 -7.60 -1.19
C GLN A 34 -0.44 -7.52 -2.70
N THR A 35 -0.96 -8.47 -3.49
CA THR A 35 -0.77 -8.46 -4.95
C THR A 35 -1.40 -7.23 -5.60
N HIS A 36 -2.61 -6.83 -5.17
CA HIS A 36 -3.26 -5.62 -5.68
C HIS A 36 -2.50 -4.34 -5.31
N LEU A 37 -2.00 -4.23 -4.08
CA LEU A 37 -1.18 -3.10 -3.65
C LEU A 37 0.14 -3.02 -4.42
N LEU A 38 0.82 -4.15 -4.62
CA LEU A 38 2.04 -4.23 -5.40
C LEU A 38 1.81 -3.84 -6.86
N HIS A 39 0.74 -4.36 -7.48
CA HIS A 39 0.38 -4.03 -8.85
C HIS A 39 0.08 -2.54 -9.01
N LEU A 40 -0.67 -1.96 -8.07
CA LEU A 40 -0.98 -0.54 -8.07
C LEU A 40 0.29 0.32 -7.97
N LEU A 41 1.21 -0.05 -7.08
CA LEU A 41 2.49 0.64 -6.95
C LEU A 41 3.33 0.55 -8.21
N CYS A 42 3.36 -0.63 -8.85
CA CYS A 42 4.01 -0.80 -10.14
C CYS A 42 3.40 0.15 -11.20
N GLN A 43 2.07 0.26 -11.26
CA GLN A 43 1.39 1.21 -12.15
C GLN A 43 1.79 2.66 -11.88
N PHE A 44 1.91 3.06 -10.62
CA PHE A 44 2.40 4.40 -10.26
C PHE A 44 3.84 4.62 -10.71
N THR A 45 4.74 3.68 -10.45
CA THR A 45 6.16 3.78 -10.84
C THR A 45 6.31 3.87 -12.36
N VAL A 46 5.59 3.03 -13.12
CA VAL A 46 5.60 3.08 -14.59
C VAL A 46 5.05 4.41 -15.10
N LEU A 47 3.99 4.93 -14.48
CA LEU A 47 3.41 6.22 -14.85
C LEU A 47 4.39 7.37 -14.61
N VAL A 48 5.09 7.37 -13.47
CA VAL A 48 6.16 8.34 -13.15
C VAL A 48 7.25 8.32 -14.23
N ASP A 49 7.76 7.12 -14.57
CA ASP A 49 8.79 6.96 -15.60
C ASP A 49 8.30 7.43 -16.99
N CYS A 50 7.06 7.08 -17.36
CA CYS A 50 6.47 7.53 -18.62
C CYS A 50 6.31 9.05 -18.70
N PHE A 51 5.98 9.72 -17.58
CA PHE A 51 5.91 11.18 -17.55
C PHE A 51 7.29 11.82 -17.64
N GLN A 52 8.29 11.29 -16.94
CA GLN A 52 9.66 11.80 -16.98
C GLN A 52 10.28 11.64 -18.37
N ASN A 53 10.05 10.50 -19.03
CA ASN A 53 10.59 10.18 -20.35
C ASN A 53 9.67 10.60 -21.51
N LEU A 54 8.54 11.28 -21.24
CA LEU A 54 7.53 11.63 -22.24
C LEU A 54 8.10 12.34 -23.48
N LEU A 55 8.95 13.35 -23.25
CA LEU A 55 9.56 14.11 -24.34
C LEU A 55 10.54 13.25 -25.15
N ARG A 56 11.32 12.41 -24.46
CA ARG A 56 12.28 11.48 -25.07
C ARG A 56 11.57 10.46 -25.96
N ASP A 57 10.50 9.84 -25.47
CA ASP A 57 9.71 8.85 -26.21
C ASP A 57 9.03 9.45 -27.43
N CYS A 58 8.56 10.70 -27.31
CA CYS A 58 7.97 11.40 -28.45
C CYS A 58 9.00 11.75 -29.52
N ARG A 59 10.25 12.05 -29.12
CA ARG A 59 11.37 12.38 -30.02
C ARG A 59 11.84 11.19 -30.86
N ILE A 60 11.58 9.95 -30.43
CA ILE A 60 11.90 8.75 -31.23
C ILE A 60 11.18 8.83 -32.58
N GLY A 61 11.95 8.87 -33.68
CA GLY A 61 11.46 9.05 -35.05
C GLY A 61 11.58 10.48 -35.61
N PHE A 62 12.10 11.43 -34.83
CA PHE A 62 12.38 12.82 -35.23
C PHE A 62 13.83 13.23 -34.87
N GLU A 63 14.77 12.27 -34.90
CA GLU A 63 16.17 12.49 -34.49
C GLU A 63 16.90 13.48 -35.41
N ASP A 64 16.50 13.56 -36.69
CA ASP A 64 17.05 14.47 -37.69
C ASP A 64 16.59 15.94 -37.53
N VAL A 65 15.62 16.20 -36.65
CA VAL A 65 15.01 17.53 -36.49
C VAL A 65 15.64 18.26 -35.29
N ALA A 66 16.13 19.47 -35.55
CA ALA A 66 16.66 20.34 -34.49
C ALA A 66 15.60 20.63 -33.41
N GLU A 67 16.03 20.68 -32.15
CA GLU A 67 15.16 20.84 -30.97
C GLU A 67 14.23 22.06 -31.05
N ASN A 68 14.71 23.14 -31.65
CA ASN A 68 13.94 24.38 -31.85
C ASN A 68 12.84 24.26 -32.93
N ASN A 69 12.94 23.28 -33.84
CA ASN A 69 12.02 23.09 -34.96
C ASN A 69 10.95 22.01 -34.68
N LEU A 70 11.17 21.14 -33.69
CA LEU A 70 10.26 20.05 -33.31
C LEU A 70 8.82 20.53 -33.00
N VAL A 71 8.69 21.70 -32.38
CA VAL A 71 7.39 22.27 -31.99
C VAL A 71 6.56 22.72 -33.21
N TYR A 72 7.22 23.06 -34.33
CA TYR A 72 6.55 23.49 -35.55
C TYR A 72 6.09 22.30 -36.41
N GLU A 73 6.58 21.10 -36.12
CA GLU A 73 6.19 19.90 -36.85
C GLU A 73 4.87 19.35 -36.32
N LYS A 74 3.79 19.48 -37.12
CA LYS A 74 2.45 19.01 -36.74
C LYS A 74 2.42 17.54 -36.31
N ARG A 75 3.20 16.67 -36.98
CA ARG A 75 3.25 15.23 -36.62
C ARG A 75 3.78 14.98 -35.21
N PHE A 76 4.80 15.75 -34.79
CA PHE A 76 5.34 15.66 -33.43
C PHE A 76 4.35 16.23 -32.41
N ALA A 77 3.76 17.40 -32.71
CA ALA A 77 2.72 18.03 -31.90
C ALA A 77 1.53 17.09 -31.63
N ASP A 78 1.00 16.44 -32.67
CA ASP A 78 -0.12 15.51 -32.57
C ASP A 78 0.28 14.23 -31.79
N LYS A 79 1.49 13.70 -32.02
CA LYS A 79 2.02 12.54 -31.29
C LYS A 79 2.16 12.85 -29.79
N TYR A 80 2.73 14.00 -29.46
CA TYR A 80 2.94 14.42 -28.07
C TYR A 80 1.62 14.68 -27.35
N THR A 81 0.71 15.45 -27.95
CA THR A 81 -0.60 15.76 -27.36
C THR A 81 -1.43 14.51 -27.14
N LYS A 82 -1.43 13.57 -28.10
CA LYS A 82 -2.08 12.27 -27.94
C LYS A 82 -1.48 11.46 -26.79
N ARG A 83 -0.14 11.31 -26.75
CA ARG A 83 0.54 10.55 -25.71
C ARG A 83 0.33 11.16 -24.32
N LEU A 84 0.38 12.48 -24.21
CA LEU A 84 0.08 13.19 -22.96
C LEU A 84 -1.37 12.94 -22.53
N GLY A 85 -2.33 13.00 -23.47
CA GLY A 85 -3.72 12.67 -23.21
C GLY A 85 -3.90 11.26 -22.64
N ASP A 86 -3.28 10.25 -23.28
CA ASP A 86 -3.32 8.86 -22.84
C ASP A 86 -2.76 8.70 -21.41
N LEU A 87 -1.63 9.34 -21.10
CA LEU A 87 -1.02 9.30 -19.76
C LEU A 87 -1.87 9.97 -18.70
N VAL A 88 -2.53 11.09 -19.04
CA VAL A 88 -3.44 11.79 -18.13
C VAL A 88 -4.68 10.95 -17.84
N GLU A 89 -5.21 10.25 -18.84
CA GLU A 89 -6.33 9.33 -18.66
C GLU A 89 -5.94 8.13 -17.80
N GLN A 90 -4.75 7.56 -18.02
CA GLN A 90 -4.18 6.51 -17.15
C GLN A 90 -4.00 7.01 -15.71
N HIS A 91 -3.46 8.22 -15.51
CA HIS A 91 -3.32 8.81 -14.19
C HIS A 91 -4.67 8.95 -13.48
N LYS A 92 -5.72 9.41 -14.19
CA LYS A 92 -7.08 9.50 -13.64
C LYS A 92 -7.65 8.14 -13.27
N LEU A 93 -7.45 7.13 -14.12
CA LEU A 93 -7.90 5.75 -13.87
C LEU A 93 -7.22 5.18 -12.61
N ILE A 94 -5.89 5.28 -12.53
CA ILE A 94 -5.11 4.81 -11.39
C ILE A 94 -5.56 5.53 -10.12
N LEU A 95 -5.70 6.87 -10.18
CA LEU A 95 -6.17 7.66 -9.06
C LEU A 95 -7.57 7.24 -8.57
N SER A 96 -8.51 7.03 -9.50
CA SER A 96 -9.85 6.53 -9.19
C SER A 96 -9.81 5.15 -8.54
N ASN A 97 -9.02 4.24 -9.10
CA ASN A 97 -8.83 2.90 -8.56
C ASN A 97 -8.25 2.95 -7.14
N THR A 98 -7.26 3.81 -6.88
CA THR A 98 -6.69 3.93 -5.54
C THR A 98 -7.67 4.55 -4.54
N MET A 99 -8.52 5.50 -4.95
CA MET A 99 -9.57 6.04 -4.07
C MET A 99 -10.59 4.95 -3.68
N ASN A 100 -11.05 4.15 -4.65
CA ASN A 100 -11.93 3.01 -4.38
C ASN A 100 -11.26 1.95 -3.48
N LEU A 101 -9.97 1.68 -3.72
CA LEU A 101 -9.19 0.76 -2.91
C LEU A 101 -9.05 1.28 -1.47
N ARG A 102 -8.75 2.58 -1.30
CA ARG A 102 -8.67 3.22 0.02
C ARG A 102 -9.97 3.06 0.79
N ASP A 103 -11.11 3.36 0.15
CA ASP A 103 -12.40 3.32 0.83
C ASP A 103 -12.79 1.86 1.19
N THR A 104 -12.46 0.90 0.33
CA THR A 104 -12.66 -0.54 0.60
C THR A 104 -11.75 -1.06 1.71
N LEU A 105 -10.48 -0.62 1.75
CA LEU A 105 -9.50 -1.04 2.76
C LEU A 105 -9.65 -0.29 4.09
N SER A 106 -10.32 0.87 4.11
CA SER A 106 -10.47 1.73 5.28
C SER A 106 -11.03 0.97 6.49
N SER A 107 -12.14 0.24 6.32
CA SER A 107 -12.79 -0.54 7.39
C SER A 107 -11.94 -1.72 7.88
N PRO A 108 -11.45 -2.64 7.03
CA PRO A 108 -10.65 -3.77 7.50
C PRO A 108 -9.32 -3.34 8.13
N MET A 109 -8.74 -2.21 7.68
CA MET A 109 -7.49 -1.69 8.25
C MET A 109 -7.64 -1.16 9.67
N LEU A 110 -8.79 -0.57 10.03
CA LEU A 110 -9.06 -0.24 11.43
C LEU A 110 -9.12 -1.50 12.30
N GLY A 111 -9.83 -2.52 11.81
CA GLY A 111 -9.93 -3.81 12.50
C GLY A 111 -8.55 -4.43 12.69
N GLN A 112 -7.71 -4.41 11.66
CA GLN A 112 -6.34 -4.92 11.72
C GLN A 112 -5.47 -4.16 12.73
N LEU A 113 -5.60 -2.83 12.79
CA LEU A 113 -4.87 -1.99 13.73
C LEU A 113 -5.26 -2.31 15.18
N ALA A 114 -6.55 -2.37 15.46
CA ALA A 114 -7.06 -2.74 16.79
C ALA A 114 -6.66 -4.16 17.18
N ALA A 115 -6.82 -5.12 16.26
CA ALA A 115 -6.43 -6.51 16.47
C ALA A 115 -4.93 -6.63 16.74
N SER A 116 -4.09 -5.93 15.97
CA SER A 116 -2.63 -5.96 16.13
C SER A 116 -2.20 -5.39 17.48
N GLY A 117 -2.82 -4.30 17.95
CA GLY A 117 -2.56 -3.76 19.29
C GLY A 117 -2.92 -4.73 20.42
N ILE A 118 -4.11 -5.34 20.33
CA ILE A 118 -4.58 -6.36 21.27
C ILE A 118 -3.63 -7.58 21.26
N LEU A 119 -3.27 -8.07 20.07
CA LEU A 119 -2.37 -9.21 19.90
C LEU A 119 -1.01 -8.98 20.56
N ILE A 120 -0.42 -7.79 20.43
CA ILE A 120 0.85 -7.44 21.09
C ILE A 120 0.71 -7.55 22.62
N CYS A 121 -0.36 -7.00 23.19
CA CYS A 121 -0.59 -7.03 24.63
C CYS A 121 -0.80 -8.45 25.16
N PHE A 122 -1.72 -9.22 24.55
CA PHE A 122 -2.08 -10.56 25.02
C PHE A 122 -0.97 -11.59 24.76
N ILE A 123 -0.43 -11.63 23.54
CA ILE A 123 0.61 -12.61 23.19
C ILE A 123 1.90 -12.27 23.92
N GLY A 124 2.24 -10.98 24.06
CA GLY A 124 3.44 -10.61 24.80
C GLY A 124 3.33 -10.94 26.30
N TYR A 125 2.14 -10.79 26.90
CA TYR A 125 1.88 -11.28 28.25
C TYR A 125 2.05 -12.81 28.34
N GLN A 126 1.39 -13.55 27.44
CA GLN A 126 1.48 -15.02 27.37
C GLN A 126 2.91 -15.51 27.15
N ALA A 127 3.67 -14.87 26.27
CA ALA A 127 5.07 -15.20 26.03
C ALA A 127 5.90 -15.03 27.31
N THR A 128 5.66 -13.96 28.07
CA THR A 128 6.40 -13.69 29.31
C THR A 128 6.03 -14.67 30.44
N THR A 129 4.78 -15.13 30.51
CA THR A 129 4.34 -16.13 31.51
C THR A 129 4.80 -17.55 31.16
N THR A 130 4.70 -17.92 29.88
CA THR A 130 4.85 -19.32 29.45
C THR A 130 6.28 -19.69 29.11
N ILE A 131 7.17 -18.72 28.83
CA ILE A 131 8.60 -18.98 28.60
C ILE A 131 9.24 -19.73 29.78
N ALA A 132 8.80 -19.46 31.02
CA ALA A 132 9.33 -20.11 32.21
C ALA A 132 8.89 -21.59 32.33
N GLU A 133 7.72 -21.93 31.82
CA GLU A 133 7.13 -23.28 31.95
C GLU A 133 7.41 -24.17 30.74
N SER A 134 7.34 -23.62 29.53
CA SER A 134 7.66 -24.35 28.30
C SER A 134 8.27 -23.45 27.22
N PRO A 135 9.58 -23.58 26.93
CA PRO A 135 10.26 -22.70 25.97
C PRO A 135 9.68 -22.84 24.55
N PHE A 136 9.16 -24.02 24.19
CA PHE A 136 8.56 -24.28 22.88
C PHE A 136 7.28 -23.47 22.64
N GLN A 137 6.39 -23.38 23.64
CA GLN A 137 5.14 -22.65 23.50
C GLN A 137 5.37 -21.13 23.49
N GLY A 138 6.33 -20.65 24.29
CA GLY A 138 6.79 -19.26 24.26
C GLY A 138 7.35 -18.88 22.88
N LEU A 139 8.19 -19.75 22.30
CA LEU A 139 8.76 -19.55 20.97
C LEU A 139 7.68 -19.49 19.88
N MET A 140 6.71 -20.41 19.90
CA MET A 140 5.61 -20.42 18.93
C MET A 140 4.76 -19.16 19.00
N SER A 141 4.49 -18.68 20.21
CA SER A 141 3.75 -17.43 20.46
C SER A 141 4.51 -16.21 19.92
N ALA A 142 5.84 -16.18 20.11
CA ALA A 142 6.70 -15.12 19.57
C ALA A 142 6.72 -15.12 18.03
N PHE A 143 6.80 -16.28 17.38
CA PHE A 143 6.71 -16.38 15.93
C PHE A 143 5.35 -15.90 15.39
N PHE A 144 4.26 -16.27 16.04
CA PHE A 144 2.93 -15.81 15.66
C PHE A 144 2.77 -14.29 15.78
N LEU A 145 3.29 -13.70 16.86
CA LEU A 145 3.35 -12.25 17.03
C LEU A 145 4.20 -11.58 15.93
N GLY A 146 5.39 -12.12 15.67
CA GLY A 146 6.29 -11.62 14.64
C GLY A 146 5.66 -11.65 13.25
N TYR A 147 4.94 -12.72 12.89
CA TYR A 147 4.21 -12.83 11.63
C TYR A 147 3.14 -11.74 11.48
N ASN A 148 2.30 -11.53 12.51
CA ASN A 148 1.26 -10.51 12.46
C ASN A 148 1.82 -9.08 12.36
N LEU A 149 2.89 -8.79 13.12
CA LEU A 149 3.59 -7.50 13.06
C LEU A 149 4.20 -7.27 11.68
N PHE A 150 4.83 -8.30 11.10
CA PHE A 150 5.44 -8.21 9.78
C PHE A 150 4.40 -7.97 8.68
N GLY A 151 3.24 -8.65 8.74
CA GLY A 151 2.14 -8.41 7.81
C GLY A 151 1.62 -6.97 7.88
N PHE A 152 1.40 -6.45 9.09
CA PHE A 152 0.96 -5.06 9.28
C PHE A 152 2.02 -4.04 8.84
N TYR A 153 3.29 -4.32 9.10
CA TYR A 153 4.43 -3.52 8.63
C TYR A 153 4.45 -3.40 7.10
N ILE A 154 4.28 -4.53 6.39
CA ILE A 154 4.25 -4.56 4.92
C ILE A 154 3.15 -3.64 4.38
N ILE A 155 1.94 -3.70 4.94
CA ILE A 155 0.82 -2.87 4.47
C ILE A 155 1.10 -1.38 4.70
N CYS A 156 1.64 -1.01 5.86
CA CYS A 156 2.04 0.38 6.15
C CYS A 156 3.16 0.85 5.20
N ARG A 157 4.13 -0.02 4.88
CA ARG A 157 5.18 0.26 3.89
C ARG A 157 4.60 0.51 2.50
N TRP A 158 3.64 -0.31 2.06
CA TRP A 158 2.99 -0.11 0.77
C TRP A 158 2.19 1.19 0.72
N GLY A 159 1.45 1.52 1.79
CA GLY A 159 0.71 2.79 1.86
C GLY A 159 1.61 4.01 1.80
N GLU A 160 2.75 3.98 2.49
CA GLU A 160 3.74 5.06 2.45
C GLU A 160 4.40 5.18 1.08
N GLU A 161 4.78 4.07 0.44
CA GLU A 161 5.40 4.12 -0.89
C GLU A 161 4.40 4.58 -1.96
N ILE A 162 3.13 4.17 -1.89
CA ILE A 162 2.08 4.71 -2.79
C ILE A 162 1.94 6.23 -2.61
N THR A 163 1.98 6.71 -1.37
CA THR A 163 1.93 8.14 -1.07
C THR A 163 3.12 8.86 -1.71
N ASN A 164 4.34 8.35 -1.50
CA ASN A 164 5.58 8.89 -2.05
C ASN A 164 5.59 8.91 -3.60
N GLN A 165 5.17 7.80 -4.23
CA GLN A 165 5.08 7.71 -5.69
C GLN A 165 4.02 8.68 -6.25
N SER A 166 2.92 8.91 -5.52
CA SER A 166 1.91 9.88 -5.94
C SER A 166 2.42 11.32 -5.96
N GLU A 167 3.30 11.69 -5.03
CA GLU A 167 3.96 13.01 -4.99
C GLU A 167 5.01 13.14 -6.10
N LYS A 168 5.81 12.09 -6.32
CA LYS A 168 6.85 12.06 -7.37
C LYS A 168 6.31 12.28 -8.78
N ILE A 169 5.03 11.99 -9.06
CA ILE A 169 4.42 12.30 -10.36
C ILE A 169 4.52 13.79 -10.69
N GLY A 170 4.29 14.66 -9.70
CA GLY A 170 4.36 16.11 -9.92
C GLY A 170 5.77 16.56 -10.28
N GLU A 171 6.78 16.02 -9.60
CA GLU A 171 8.19 16.28 -9.87
C GLU A 171 8.63 15.71 -11.22
N ALA A 172 8.25 14.48 -11.55
CA ALA A 172 8.59 13.84 -12.82
C ALA A 172 8.03 14.58 -14.03
N ILE A 173 6.80 15.10 -13.92
CA ILE A 173 6.20 15.95 -14.96
C ILE A 173 6.93 17.29 -15.03
N TYR A 174 7.27 17.89 -13.89
CA TYR A 174 8.01 19.14 -13.88
C TYR A 174 9.38 19.01 -14.58
N CYS A 175 10.08 17.91 -14.33
CA CYS A 175 11.38 17.58 -14.92
C CYS A 175 11.29 16.97 -16.34
N SER A 176 10.11 16.89 -16.96
CA SER A 176 9.93 16.26 -18.28
C SER A 176 10.41 17.12 -19.46
N GLY A 177 10.94 18.33 -19.21
CA GLY A 177 11.40 19.25 -20.25
C GLY A 177 10.29 19.89 -21.09
N TRP A 178 9.06 19.95 -20.57
CA TRP A 178 7.91 20.54 -21.27
C TRP A 178 8.07 22.06 -21.53
N GLU A 179 8.95 22.71 -20.79
CA GLU A 179 9.36 24.10 -20.95
C GLU A 179 10.15 24.36 -22.24
N CYS A 180 10.74 23.33 -22.86
CA CYS A 180 11.51 23.41 -24.11
C CYS A 180 10.61 23.60 -25.35
N GLY A 181 9.77 24.63 -25.34
CA GLY A 181 8.92 25.04 -26.46
C GLY A 181 7.56 24.32 -26.55
N LEU A 182 7.37 23.19 -25.87
CA LEU A 182 6.09 22.46 -25.88
C LEU A 182 4.97 23.21 -25.14
N ALA A 183 5.31 24.12 -24.22
CA ALA A 183 4.35 25.03 -23.60
C ALA A 183 3.59 25.93 -24.60
N LYS A 184 4.09 26.05 -25.84
CA LYS A 184 3.41 26.80 -26.93
C LYS A 184 2.27 26.00 -27.58
N LEU A 185 2.21 24.67 -27.37
CA LEU A 185 1.13 23.84 -27.87
C LEU A 185 -0.18 24.17 -27.13
N PRO A 186 -1.30 24.33 -27.86
CA PRO A 186 -2.58 24.65 -27.24
C PRO A 186 -3.00 23.53 -26.28
N GLY A 187 -3.36 23.89 -25.05
CA GLY A 187 -3.86 22.97 -24.03
C GLY A 187 -2.82 22.14 -23.27
N VAL A 188 -1.59 21.98 -23.78
CA VAL A 188 -0.53 21.20 -23.11
C VAL A 188 -0.16 21.79 -21.75
N ARG A 189 0.15 23.09 -21.72
CA ARG A 189 0.52 23.79 -20.48
C ARG A 189 -0.58 23.69 -19.43
N SER A 190 -1.84 23.91 -19.82
CA SER A 190 -2.97 23.83 -18.90
C SER A 190 -3.11 22.42 -18.33
N THR A 191 -3.06 21.40 -19.18
CA THR A 191 -3.15 19.99 -18.77
C THR A 191 -2.04 19.62 -17.80
N ILE A 192 -0.78 19.93 -18.12
CA ILE A 192 0.37 19.68 -17.24
C ILE A 192 0.18 20.37 -15.89
N MET A 193 -0.23 21.65 -15.89
CA MET A 193 -0.41 22.39 -14.65
C MET A 193 -1.55 21.83 -13.79
N TYR A 194 -2.63 21.34 -14.41
CA TYR A 194 -3.70 20.62 -13.70
C TYR A 194 -3.19 19.31 -13.06
N VAL A 195 -2.37 18.54 -13.77
CA VAL A 195 -1.83 17.27 -13.25
C VAL A 195 -0.87 17.55 -12.09
N ILE A 196 0.02 18.54 -12.21
CA ILE A 196 0.93 18.94 -11.13
C ILE A 196 0.13 19.42 -9.91
N ALA A 197 -0.88 20.27 -10.11
CA ALA A 197 -1.75 20.75 -9.03
C ALA A 197 -2.49 19.59 -8.32
N ARG A 198 -2.84 18.54 -9.06
CA ARG A 198 -3.44 17.32 -8.50
C ARG A 198 -2.41 16.46 -7.76
N ALA A 199 -1.22 16.26 -8.32
CA ALA A 199 -0.14 15.47 -7.73
C ALA A 199 0.36 16.06 -6.41
N ASN A 200 0.32 17.39 -6.26
CA ASN A 200 0.60 18.08 -5.00
C ASN A 200 -0.37 17.75 -3.85
N LYS A 201 -1.46 17.03 -4.12
CA LYS A 201 -2.32 16.46 -3.08
C LYS A 201 -2.00 14.97 -2.96
N PRO A 202 -1.10 14.58 -2.05
CA PRO A 202 -0.69 13.18 -1.90
C PRO A 202 -1.87 12.27 -1.65
N LEU A 203 -1.83 11.10 -2.26
CA LEU A 203 -2.83 10.08 -1.99
C LEU A 203 -2.40 9.27 -0.78
N VAL A 204 -3.00 9.60 0.36
CA VAL A 204 -2.75 8.91 1.62
C VAL A 204 -3.79 7.81 1.81
N LEU A 205 -3.34 6.58 2.03
CA LEU A 205 -4.22 5.49 2.45
C LEU A 205 -4.53 5.66 3.95
N THR A 206 -5.81 5.66 4.30
CA THR A 206 -6.28 5.88 5.67
C THR A 206 -7.04 4.66 6.19
N ALA A 207 -6.71 4.21 7.39
CA ALA A 207 -7.54 3.29 8.16
C ALA A 207 -8.68 4.08 8.81
N GLY A 208 -9.92 3.78 8.41
CA GLY A 208 -11.13 4.34 9.01
C GLY A 208 -11.38 5.82 8.78
N GLY A 209 -10.59 6.46 7.91
CA GLY A 209 -10.53 7.91 7.79
C GLY A 209 -9.90 8.63 8.98
N MET A 210 -9.31 7.90 9.95
CA MET A 210 -8.72 8.47 11.17
C MET A 210 -7.20 8.32 11.22
N TYR A 211 -6.68 7.16 10.79
CA TYR A 211 -5.25 6.85 10.89
C TYR A 211 -4.61 6.75 9.51
N ASN A 212 -3.58 7.54 9.26
CA ASN A 212 -2.77 7.43 8.05
C ASN A 212 -1.94 6.14 8.10
N LEU A 213 -2.00 5.33 7.04
CA LEU A 213 -1.19 4.12 6.91
C LEU A 213 0.23 4.52 6.50
N SER A 214 1.07 4.72 7.51
CA SER A 214 2.48 5.07 7.39
C SER A 214 3.32 4.28 8.39
N LEU A 215 4.64 4.20 8.16
CA LEU A 215 5.57 3.61 9.13
C LEU A 215 5.58 4.35 10.47
N THR A 216 5.34 5.66 10.44
CA THR A 216 5.20 6.46 11.66
C THR A 216 4.03 5.99 12.51
N SER A 217 2.87 5.73 11.89
CA SER A 217 1.70 5.17 12.58
C SER A 217 1.95 3.74 13.08
N TYR A 218 2.58 2.89 12.26
CA TYR A 218 3.00 1.54 12.69
C TYR A 218 3.86 1.59 13.95
N THR A 219 4.90 2.43 13.93
CA THR A 219 5.85 2.55 15.04
C THR A 219 5.17 3.11 16.29
N SER A 220 4.26 4.07 16.13
CA SER A 220 3.45 4.61 17.24
C SER A 220 2.55 3.54 17.86
N LEU A 221 1.88 2.73 17.05
CA LEU A 221 1.04 1.62 17.51
C LEU A 221 1.85 0.59 18.30
N VAL A 222 2.99 0.16 17.76
CA VAL A 222 3.86 -0.83 18.42
C VAL A 222 4.38 -0.29 19.74
N LYS A 223 4.84 0.96 19.79
CA LYS A 223 5.29 1.62 21.04
C LYS A 223 4.19 1.67 22.09
N THR A 224 3.00 2.13 21.69
CA THR A 224 1.85 2.26 22.61
C THR A 224 1.44 0.90 23.17
N SER A 225 1.38 -0.13 22.31
CA SER A 225 1.02 -1.49 22.70
C SER A 225 2.08 -2.12 23.60
N TYR A 226 3.36 -1.87 23.32
CA TYR A 226 4.46 -2.31 24.17
C TYR A 226 4.43 -1.62 25.55
N SER A 227 4.19 -0.32 25.61
CA SER A 227 4.02 0.39 26.89
C SER A 227 2.84 -0.15 27.70
N ALA A 228 1.71 -0.44 27.06
CA ALA A 228 0.56 -1.07 27.72
C ALA A 228 0.92 -2.46 28.27
N LEU A 229 1.67 -3.26 27.51
CA LEU A 229 2.21 -4.54 27.96
C LEU A 229 3.14 -4.38 29.18
N THR A 230 4.05 -3.40 29.17
CA THR A 230 4.94 -3.17 30.32
C THR A 230 4.15 -2.83 31.57
N VAL A 231 3.12 -1.99 31.48
CA VAL A 231 2.23 -1.67 32.60
C VAL A 231 1.51 -2.92 33.11
N LEU A 232 0.96 -3.75 32.22
CA LEU A 232 0.33 -5.03 32.59
C LEU A 232 1.30 -5.98 33.31
N LEU A 233 2.56 -6.01 32.89
CA LEU A 233 3.60 -6.81 33.55
C LEU A 233 3.97 -6.25 34.93
N GLN A 234 4.00 -4.93 35.10
CA GLN A 234 4.27 -4.29 36.40
C GLN A 234 3.20 -4.63 37.43
N PHE A 235 1.90 -4.53 37.08
CA PHE A 235 0.79 -4.91 37.97
C PHE A 235 0.80 -6.38 38.40
N ARG A 236 1.52 -7.26 37.70
CA ARG A 236 1.70 -8.66 38.09
C ARG A 236 2.85 -8.85 39.07
N HIS A 237 3.86 -7.98 39.02
CA HIS A 237 5.03 -8.06 39.89
C HIS A 237 4.82 -7.45 41.28
N GLU A 238 3.76 -6.66 41.46
CA GLU A 238 3.23 -6.23 42.78
C GLU A 238 2.26 -7.27 43.36
#